data_AF-A0A8T1WGN6-F1
#
_entry.id   AF-A0A8T1WGN6-F1
#
_cell.length_a   1.000
_cell.length_b   1.000
_cell.length_c   1.000
_cell.angle_alpha   90.00
_cell.angle_beta   90.00
_cell.angle_gamma   90.00
#
_symmetry.space_group_name_H-M   'P 1'
#
loop_
_entity.id
_entity.type
_entity.pdbx_description
1 polymer ?
#
loop_
_entity_poly.entity_id
_entity_poly.type
_entity_poly.pdbx_seq_one_letter_code
_entity_poly.pdbx_strand_id
1 'polypeptide(L)'
;MSCSTRRSSSKLGTVNYSADEMRRLNAKVRVVLPLTGDDWLRVAYQFNLLRPEAVPYRDVESLKRKFKKMYCARGRALPDYVQEAKELRALINQRLDTAQEQEQEQKEQEASAGDLTLKLRQMEDAYHRTLESKRAEETRDGPVVQRSWSAGATSTAGVIAMLTQIVESKRRAADGERRERKRRKVEGVLLSAHQEQREHELAGGGNGSAEASTSESSSTTAAGHQNETSPALAASLQLQDSPSLGVMELLLQLMIAQQLENAQRLEAEQASRERERFEREERRHQKELQRKREHRELMLTMRALLGDRFPDSLKHYSNEDDEQQEPAAHSVHHVATPSQGTSTENGASSTHSPAQASVEPAAVDAVDGATSAMLQHAIEKE
;
A
#
# COMPACT_ATOMS: atom_id res chain seq x y z
N MET A 1 -7.53 -20.24 59.54
CA MET A 1 -6.76 -19.67 58.40
C MET A 1 -7.67 -18.70 57.69
N SER A 2 -7.44 -17.41 57.91
CA SER A 2 -8.39 -16.33 57.62
C SER A 2 -8.49 -16.02 56.14
N CYS A 3 -9.73 -15.97 55.64
CA CYS A 3 -10.08 -15.54 54.29
C CYS A 3 -9.91 -14.02 54.18
N SER A 4 -8.84 -13.56 53.51
CA SER A 4 -8.70 -12.14 53.16
C SER A 4 -9.56 -11.81 51.94
N THR A 5 -10.75 -11.29 52.22
CA THR A 5 -11.61 -10.55 51.27
C THR A 5 -10.84 -9.35 50.70
N ARG A 6 -10.51 -9.40 49.41
CA ARG A 6 -9.92 -8.26 48.70
C ARG A 6 -10.98 -7.17 48.52
N ARG A 7 -10.73 -5.99 49.09
CA ARG A 7 -11.45 -4.74 48.84
C ARG A 7 -11.56 -4.47 47.33
N SER A 8 -12.78 -4.49 46.81
CA SER A 8 -13.14 -3.95 45.51
C SER A 8 -13.13 -2.42 45.58
N SER A 9 -12.10 -1.81 45.01
CA SER A 9 -12.00 -0.36 44.82
C SER A 9 -12.98 0.09 43.73
N SER A 10 -14.12 0.65 44.13
CA SER A 10 -15.06 1.33 43.23
C SER A 10 -14.55 2.74 42.94
N LYS A 11 -14.02 2.95 41.74
CA LYS A 11 -13.85 4.28 41.12
C LYS A 11 -13.96 4.04 39.61
N LEU A 12 -15.16 4.30 39.07
CA LEU A 12 -15.56 4.18 37.66
C LEU A 12 -15.30 2.78 37.08
N GLY A 13 -16.30 1.91 37.21
CA GLY A 13 -16.23 0.47 37.02
C GLY A 13 -15.61 0.04 35.69
N THR A 14 -14.39 -0.48 35.75
CA THR A 14 -13.88 -1.37 34.71
C THR A 14 -14.75 -2.62 34.72
N VAL A 15 -15.75 -2.66 33.83
CA VAL A 15 -16.58 -3.84 33.61
C VAL A 15 -15.64 -5.02 33.38
N ASN A 16 -15.63 -5.97 34.32
CA ASN A 16 -14.75 -7.13 34.26
C ASN A 16 -15.06 -7.92 33.00
N TYR A 17 -14.01 -8.35 32.28
CA TYR A 17 -14.18 -9.22 31.12
C TYR A 17 -14.84 -10.54 31.53
N SER A 18 -15.99 -10.85 30.93
CA SER A 18 -16.69 -12.13 31.10
C SER A 18 -15.90 -13.30 30.50
N ALA A 19 -16.28 -14.53 30.85
CA ALA A 19 -15.66 -15.73 30.28
C ALA A 19 -15.83 -15.82 28.74
N ASP A 20 -17.00 -15.43 28.23
CA ASP A 20 -17.26 -15.38 26.79
C ASP A 20 -16.44 -14.30 26.09
N GLU A 21 -16.25 -13.13 26.71
CA GLU A 21 -15.36 -12.10 26.17
C GLU A 21 -13.90 -12.57 26.12
N MET A 22 -13.44 -13.32 27.12
CA MET A 22 -12.09 -13.90 27.12
C MET A 22 -11.92 -14.95 26.02
N ARG A 23 -12.89 -15.86 25.85
CA ARG A 23 -12.90 -16.83 24.74
C ARG A 23 -12.92 -16.14 23.38
N ARG A 24 -13.77 -15.10 23.21
CA ARG A 24 -13.82 -14.30 21.97
C ARG A 24 -12.50 -13.60 21.68
N LEU A 25 -11.85 -13.04 22.70
CA LEU A 25 -10.53 -12.42 22.54
C LEU A 25 -9.49 -13.43 22.03
N ASN A 26 -9.42 -14.61 22.63
CA ASN A 26 -8.52 -15.67 22.16
C ASN A 26 -8.81 -16.06 20.71
N ALA A 27 -10.08 -16.22 20.34
CA ALA A 27 -10.45 -16.54 18.97
C ALA A 27 -9.94 -15.48 17.97
N LYS A 28 -10.02 -14.19 18.30
CA LYS A 28 -9.49 -13.11 17.43
C LYS A 28 -7.96 -13.08 17.40
N VAL A 29 -7.31 -13.30 18.55
CA VAL A 29 -5.85 -13.39 18.63
C VAL A 29 -5.34 -14.61 17.84
N ARG A 30 -6.05 -15.73 17.83
CA ARG A 30 -5.72 -16.91 17.02
C ARG A 30 -5.73 -16.63 15.52
N VAL A 31 -6.72 -15.88 15.04
CA VAL A 31 -6.84 -15.57 13.61
C VAL A 31 -5.77 -14.60 13.15
N VAL A 32 -5.43 -13.60 13.97
CA VAL A 32 -4.50 -12.54 13.57
C VAL A 32 -3.03 -12.87 13.91
N LEU A 33 -2.79 -13.60 15.00
CA LEU A 33 -1.46 -13.87 15.58
C LEU A 33 -0.59 -12.61 15.67
N PRO A 34 -0.98 -11.63 16.49
CA PRO A 34 -0.44 -10.27 16.40
C PRO A 34 1.04 -10.19 16.80
N LEU A 35 1.86 -9.65 15.91
CA LEU A 35 3.28 -9.35 16.12
C LEU A 35 3.50 -7.85 16.36
N THR A 36 2.82 -7.01 15.58
CA THR A 36 2.99 -5.54 15.60
C THR A 36 1.81 -4.82 16.25
N GLY A 37 1.93 -3.51 16.44
CA GLY A 37 0.83 -2.67 16.91
C GLY A 37 -0.40 -2.69 15.99
N ASP A 38 -0.17 -2.75 14.68
CA ASP A 38 -1.24 -2.77 13.66
C ASP A 38 -2.04 -4.07 13.70
N ASP A 39 -1.39 -5.19 13.97
CA ASP A 39 -2.09 -6.46 14.17
C ASP A 39 -3.02 -6.38 15.39
N TRP A 40 -2.58 -5.72 16.46
CA TRP A 40 -3.42 -5.48 17.63
C TRP A 40 -4.59 -4.54 17.35
N LEU A 41 -4.44 -3.56 16.45
CA LEU A 41 -5.56 -2.75 15.94
C LEU A 41 -6.56 -3.62 15.19
N ARG A 42 -6.10 -4.54 14.34
CA ARG A 42 -6.97 -5.50 13.64
C ARG A 42 -7.72 -6.42 14.61
N VAL A 43 -7.05 -6.91 15.66
CA VAL A 43 -7.70 -7.68 16.74
C VAL A 43 -8.79 -6.85 17.42
N ALA A 44 -8.49 -5.60 17.78
CA ALA A 44 -9.45 -4.73 18.45
C ALA A 44 -10.65 -4.41 17.56
N TYR A 45 -10.43 -4.14 16.27
CA TYR A 45 -11.49 -3.93 15.30
C TYR A 45 -12.42 -5.15 15.22
N GLN A 46 -11.85 -6.35 15.00
CA GLN A 46 -12.65 -7.58 14.92
C GLN A 46 -13.34 -7.95 16.23
N PHE A 47 -12.74 -7.61 17.37
CA PHE A 47 -13.34 -7.85 18.69
C PHE A 47 -14.55 -6.94 18.95
N ASN A 48 -14.46 -5.68 18.54
CA ASN A 48 -15.51 -4.67 18.74
C ASN A 48 -16.59 -4.73 17.65
N LEU A 49 -16.30 -5.25 16.46
CA LEU A 49 -17.26 -5.33 15.34
C LEU A 49 -18.46 -6.26 15.65
N LEU A 50 -18.20 -7.41 16.26
CA LEU A 50 -19.23 -8.43 16.59
C LEU A 50 -19.66 -8.36 18.06
N ARG A 51 -19.66 -7.16 18.62
CA ARG A 51 -19.90 -6.95 20.03
C ARG A 51 -21.41 -6.78 20.29
N PRO A 52 -22.02 -7.52 21.24
CA PRO A 52 -23.36 -7.22 21.69
C PRO A 52 -23.45 -5.78 22.21
N GLU A 53 -24.59 -5.12 22.00
CA GLU A 53 -24.76 -3.70 22.36
C GLU A 53 -24.50 -3.43 23.86
N ALA A 54 -24.81 -4.40 24.72
CA ALA A 54 -24.57 -4.36 26.16
C ALA A 54 -23.09 -4.43 26.58
N VAL A 55 -22.18 -4.84 25.69
CA VAL A 55 -20.76 -4.96 26.02
C VAL A 55 -20.06 -3.63 25.72
N PRO A 56 -19.27 -3.05 26.63
CA PRO A 56 -18.56 -1.79 26.38
C PRO A 56 -17.47 -1.93 25.30
N TYR A 57 -17.17 -0.82 24.62
CA TYR A 57 -16.03 -0.72 23.71
C TYR A 57 -14.71 -0.99 24.46
N ARG A 58 -13.80 -1.74 23.83
CA ARG A 58 -12.48 -2.03 24.39
C ARG A 58 -11.38 -1.50 23.48
N ASP A 59 -10.51 -0.68 24.06
CA ASP A 59 -9.29 -0.17 23.44
C ASP A 59 -8.25 -1.29 23.28
N VAL A 60 -7.33 -1.07 22.33
CA VAL A 60 -6.21 -1.97 22.04
C VAL A 60 -5.40 -2.30 23.29
N GLU A 61 -5.10 -1.30 24.10
CA GLU A 61 -4.23 -1.45 25.27
C GLU A 61 -4.93 -2.23 26.40
N SER A 62 -6.24 -2.05 26.60
CA SER A 62 -7.00 -2.90 27.52
C SER A 62 -7.05 -4.36 27.06
N LEU A 63 -7.24 -4.63 25.76
CA LEU A 63 -7.22 -5.99 25.22
C LEU A 63 -5.83 -6.65 25.38
N LYS A 64 -4.76 -5.93 25.07
CA LYS A 64 -3.37 -6.38 25.31
C LYS A 64 -3.13 -6.71 26.77
N ARG A 65 -3.47 -5.79 27.68
CA ARG A 65 -3.31 -6.00 29.13
C ARG A 65 -4.11 -7.20 29.61
N LYS A 66 -5.35 -7.36 29.12
CA LYS A 66 -6.20 -8.49 29.48
C LYS A 66 -5.62 -9.81 28.96
N PHE A 67 -5.21 -9.88 27.69
CA PHE A 67 -4.55 -11.06 27.12
C PHE A 67 -3.27 -11.42 27.87
N LYS A 68 -2.43 -10.42 28.19
CA LYS A 68 -1.25 -10.57 29.05
C LYS A 68 -1.59 -11.18 30.40
N LYS A 69 -2.60 -10.65 31.06
CA LYS A 69 -3.07 -11.17 32.34
C LYS A 69 -3.56 -12.62 32.23
N MET A 70 -4.17 -13.01 31.11
CA MET A 70 -4.60 -14.40 30.87
C MET A 70 -3.41 -15.34 30.77
N TYR A 71 -2.47 -15.14 29.83
CA TYR A 71 -1.37 -16.10 29.68
C TYR A 71 -0.36 -16.06 30.85
N CYS A 72 -0.26 -14.95 31.59
CA CYS A 72 0.56 -14.89 32.81
C CYS A 72 -0.09 -15.57 34.03
N ALA A 73 -1.37 -15.97 33.97
CA ALA A 73 -2.04 -16.59 35.10
C ALA A 73 -1.38 -17.92 35.49
N ARG A 74 -1.18 -18.11 36.80
CA ARG A 74 -0.54 -19.29 37.41
C ARG A 74 -1.57 -20.02 38.29
N GLY A 75 -1.59 -21.34 38.20
CA GLY A 75 -2.51 -22.20 38.95
C GLY A 75 -2.41 -23.64 38.48
N ARG A 76 -2.81 -24.61 39.33
CA ARG A 76 -2.81 -26.04 38.98
C ARG A 76 -4.00 -26.43 38.09
N ALA A 77 -5.15 -25.78 38.27
CA ALA A 77 -6.33 -25.94 37.42
C ALA A 77 -6.66 -24.58 36.79
N LEU A 78 -6.30 -24.41 35.52
CA LEU A 78 -6.54 -23.18 34.77
C LEU A 78 -7.79 -23.36 33.91
N PRO A 79 -8.71 -22.39 33.85
CA PRO A 79 -9.82 -22.44 32.90
C PRO A 79 -9.34 -22.56 31.45
N ASP A 80 -10.12 -23.19 30.58
CA ASP A 80 -9.74 -23.50 29.19
C ASP A 80 -9.26 -22.27 28.40
N TYR A 81 -9.96 -21.13 28.53
CA TYR A 81 -9.57 -19.88 27.88
C TYR A 81 -8.22 -19.34 28.38
N VAL A 82 -7.76 -19.72 29.57
CA VAL A 82 -6.43 -19.33 30.08
C VAL A 82 -5.36 -20.24 29.48
N GLN A 83 -5.64 -21.53 29.33
CA GLN A 83 -4.73 -22.48 28.70
C GLN A 83 -4.53 -22.11 27.23
N GLU A 84 -5.62 -21.84 26.54
CA GLU A 84 -5.63 -21.38 25.15
C GLU A 84 -4.82 -20.08 24.95
N ALA A 85 -4.93 -19.11 25.87
CA ALA A 85 -4.12 -17.89 25.79
C ALA A 85 -2.61 -18.17 25.90
N LYS A 86 -2.20 -19.20 26.66
CA LYS A 86 -0.80 -19.63 26.76
C LYS A 86 -0.31 -20.29 25.48
N GLU A 87 -1.12 -21.15 24.89
CA GLU A 87 -0.83 -21.77 23.59
C GLU A 87 -0.69 -20.70 22.50
N LEU A 88 -1.62 -19.74 22.46
CA LEU A 88 -1.55 -18.61 21.53
C LEU A 88 -0.30 -17.76 21.77
N ARG A 89 0.12 -17.58 23.03
CA ARG A 89 1.38 -16.89 23.32
C ARG A 89 2.59 -17.66 22.78
N ALA A 90 2.59 -18.98 22.88
CA ALA A 90 3.65 -19.82 22.31
C ALA A 90 3.67 -19.73 20.78
N LEU A 91 2.50 -19.77 20.12
CA LEU A 91 2.38 -19.61 18.66
C LEU A 91 2.83 -18.22 18.18
N ILE A 92 2.50 -17.16 18.91
CA ILE A 92 2.96 -15.80 18.59
C ILE A 92 4.48 -15.71 18.70
N ASN A 93 5.08 -16.29 19.75
CA ASN A 93 6.54 -16.31 19.89
C ASN A 93 7.18 -17.14 18.76
N GLN A 94 6.64 -18.32 18.42
CA GLN A 94 7.14 -19.13 17.31
C GLN A 94 7.12 -18.36 15.98
N ARG A 95 6.02 -17.65 15.70
CA ARG A 95 5.90 -16.82 14.51
C ARG A 95 6.91 -15.67 14.52
N LEU A 96 7.18 -15.08 15.69
CA LEU A 96 8.18 -14.04 15.85
C LEU A 96 9.58 -14.57 15.53
N ASP A 97 9.93 -15.74 16.07
CA ASP A 97 11.23 -16.39 15.82
C ASP A 97 11.40 -16.68 14.32
N THR A 98 10.40 -17.25 13.67
CA THR A 98 10.41 -17.48 12.21
C THR A 98 10.51 -16.19 11.40
N ALA A 99 9.84 -15.11 11.83
CA ALA A 99 9.95 -13.82 11.14
C ALA A 99 11.37 -13.23 11.26
N GLN A 100 12.05 -13.43 12.39
CA GLN A 100 13.44 -13.01 12.58
C GLN A 100 14.41 -13.84 11.74
N GLU A 101 14.21 -15.16 11.67
CA GLU A 101 14.99 -16.04 10.80
C GLU A 101 14.89 -15.62 9.34
N GLN A 102 13.67 -15.33 8.85
CA GLN A 102 13.46 -14.85 7.49
C GLN A 102 14.15 -13.50 7.21
N GLU A 103 14.13 -12.58 8.16
CA GLU A 103 14.83 -11.30 8.02
C GLU A 103 16.35 -11.50 7.96
N GLN A 104 16.89 -12.44 8.76
CA GLN A 104 18.30 -12.77 8.73
C GLN A 104 18.71 -13.45 7.41
N GLU A 105 17.94 -14.44 6.96
CA GLU A 105 18.16 -15.08 5.66
C GLU A 105 18.12 -14.06 4.52
N GLN A 106 17.20 -13.10 4.57
CA GLN A 106 17.13 -12.03 3.58
C GLN A 106 18.38 -11.14 3.62
N LYS A 107 18.88 -10.77 4.81
CA LYS A 107 20.14 -10.01 4.95
C LYS A 107 21.34 -10.79 4.43
N GLU A 108 21.42 -12.09 4.70
CA GLU A 108 22.49 -12.96 4.18
C GLU A 108 22.41 -13.10 2.65
N GLN A 109 21.21 -13.21 2.08
CA GLN A 109 21.02 -13.21 0.63
C GLN A 109 21.42 -11.87 0.00
N GLU A 110 21.06 -10.74 0.62
CA GLU A 110 21.46 -9.42 0.15
C GLU A 110 22.98 -9.22 0.25
N ALA A 111 23.62 -9.69 1.32
CA ALA A 111 25.07 -9.68 1.47
C ALA A 111 25.76 -10.54 0.41
N SER A 112 25.26 -11.76 0.16
CA SER A 112 25.77 -12.63 -0.91
C SER A 112 25.58 -12.01 -2.30
N ALA A 113 24.45 -11.37 -2.55
CA ALA A 113 24.21 -10.66 -3.81
C ALA A 113 25.15 -9.46 -3.96
N GLY A 114 25.45 -8.76 -2.86
CA GLY A 114 26.46 -7.71 -2.78
C GLY A 114 27.85 -8.23 -3.12
N ASP A 115 28.27 -9.34 -2.52
CA ASP A 115 29.58 -9.97 -2.76
C ASP A 115 29.72 -10.44 -4.22
N LEU A 116 28.69 -11.07 -4.78
CA LEU A 116 28.68 -11.44 -6.21
C LEU A 116 28.81 -10.21 -7.12
N THR A 117 28.14 -9.11 -6.78
CA THR A 117 28.22 -7.86 -7.53
C THR A 117 29.64 -7.27 -7.47
N LEU A 118 30.27 -7.33 -6.29
CA LEU A 118 31.64 -6.86 -6.09
C LEU A 118 32.64 -7.73 -6.85
N LYS A 119 32.45 -9.05 -6.86
CA LYS A 119 33.25 -9.99 -7.64
C LYS A 119 33.13 -9.77 -9.15
N LEU A 120 31.94 -9.49 -9.66
CA LEU A 120 31.74 -9.13 -11.08
C LEU A 120 32.51 -7.85 -11.44
N ARG A 121 32.45 -6.83 -10.58
CA ARG A 121 33.20 -5.59 -10.78
C ARG A 121 34.72 -5.82 -10.79
N GLN A 122 35.23 -6.65 -9.89
CA GLN A 122 36.65 -7.02 -9.88
C GLN A 122 37.08 -7.72 -11.18
N MET A 123 36.22 -8.60 -11.73
CA MET A 123 36.49 -9.25 -13.01
C MET A 123 36.47 -8.25 -14.18
N GLU A 124 35.55 -7.29 -14.19
CA GLU A 124 35.50 -6.20 -15.18
C GLU A 124 36.78 -5.34 -15.12
N ASP A 125 37.22 -4.94 -13.92
CA ASP A 125 38.43 -4.15 -13.71
C ASP A 125 39.70 -4.91 -14.12
N ALA A 126 39.74 -6.23 -13.88
CA ALA A 126 40.85 -7.08 -14.34
C ALA A 126 40.88 -7.19 -15.86
N TYR A 127 39.72 -7.33 -16.51
CA TYR A 127 39.62 -7.36 -17.97
C TYR A 127 40.09 -6.05 -18.60
N HIS A 128 39.65 -4.90 -18.08
CA HIS A 128 40.10 -3.59 -18.56
C HIS A 128 41.62 -3.40 -18.42
N ARG A 129 42.22 -3.82 -17.30
CA ARG A 129 43.68 -3.79 -17.11
C ARG A 129 44.45 -4.61 -18.15
N THR A 130 43.95 -5.79 -18.51
CA THR A 130 44.59 -6.62 -19.56
C THR A 130 44.52 -5.96 -20.94
N LEU A 131 43.41 -5.31 -21.28
CA LEU A 131 43.28 -4.58 -22.55
C LEU A 131 44.21 -3.37 -22.61
N GLU A 132 44.34 -2.61 -21.53
CA GLU A 132 45.25 -1.47 -21.47
C GLU A 132 46.71 -1.89 -21.57
N SER A 133 47.09 -3.00 -20.93
CA SER A 133 48.44 -3.56 -21.02
C SER A 133 48.76 -3.99 -22.46
N LYS A 134 47.81 -4.62 -23.16
CA LYS A 134 47.96 -5.02 -24.56
C LYS A 134 48.08 -3.81 -25.51
N ARG A 135 47.30 -2.74 -25.25
CA ARG A 135 47.39 -1.49 -26.02
C ARG A 135 48.71 -0.76 -25.78
N ALA A 136 49.23 -0.78 -24.55
CA ALA A 136 50.51 -0.19 -24.21
C ALA A 136 51.69 -0.93 -24.85
N GLU A 137 51.61 -2.27 -24.98
CA GLU A 137 52.59 -3.06 -25.75
C GLU A 137 52.52 -2.78 -27.26
N GLU A 138 51.32 -2.67 -27.85
CA GLU A 138 51.15 -2.31 -29.27
C GLU A 138 51.73 -0.94 -29.63
N THR A 139 51.82 -0.01 -28.68
CA THR A 139 52.43 1.31 -28.90
C THR A 139 53.96 1.34 -28.88
N ARG A 140 54.66 0.24 -28.54
CA ARG A 140 56.12 0.21 -28.45
C ARG A 140 56.86 -0.37 -29.66
N ASP A 141 56.19 -1.08 -30.56
CA ASP A 141 56.82 -1.64 -31.78
C ASP A 141 56.15 -1.13 -33.07
N GLY A 142 56.76 -0.11 -33.69
CA GLY A 142 56.85 -0.01 -35.16
C GLY A 142 55.60 0.36 -35.98
N PRO A 143 55.78 0.71 -37.27
CA PRO A 143 54.99 1.75 -37.93
C PRO A 143 53.68 1.27 -38.57
N VAL A 144 52.67 2.14 -38.43
CA VAL A 144 51.65 2.55 -39.41
C VAL A 144 51.45 1.58 -40.58
N VAL A 145 50.65 0.53 -40.36
CA VAL A 145 49.86 -0.07 -41.43
C VAL A 145 48.45 0.50 -41.31
N GLN A 146 48.23 1.54 -42.11
CA GLN A 146 46.96 2.22 -42.33
C GLN A 146 45.95 1.20 -42.87
N ARG A 147 45.25 0.53 -41.96
CA ARG A 147 44.22 -0.46 -42.29
C ARG A 147 42.97 0.31 -42.75
N SER A 148 42.83 0.47 -44.05
CA SER A 148 41.66 1.05 -44.68
C SER A 148 40.43 0.17 -44.39
N TRP A 149 39.48 0.70 -43.63
CA TRP A 149 38.19 0.07 -43.35
C TRP A 149 37.12 0.56 -44.31
N SER A 150 37.44 0.58 -45.60
CA SER A 150 36.55 1.10 -46.65
C SER A 150 36.35 0.11 -47.80
N ALA A 151 36.38 -1.19 -47.52
CA ALA A 151 35.96 -2.20 -48.50
C ALA A 151 35.27 -3.40 -47.82
N GLY A 152 33.96 -3.55 -48.09
CA GLY A 152 33.31 -4.86 -48.05
C GLY A 152 32.16 -5.02 -47.05
N ALA A 153 31.07 -4.26 -47.21
CA ALA A 153 29.76 -4.62 -46.64
C ALA A 153 29.15 -5.91 -47.25
N THR A 154 29.87 -6.60 -48.12
CA THR A 154 29.47 -7.86 -48.77
C THR A 154 30.21 -9.09 -48.23
N SER A 155 31.17 -8.92 -47.33
CA SER A 155 31.86 -10.06 -46.68
C SER A 155 31.09 -10.49 -45.43
N THR A 156 30.85 -11.79 -45.30
CA THR A 156 30.22 -12.43 -44.13
C THR A 156 30.85 -11.99 -42.80
N ALA A 157 32.15 -11.70 -42.80
CA ALA A 157 32.87 -11.17 -41.63
C ALA A 157 32.40 -9.76 -41.21
N GLY A 158 32.03 -8.89 -42.17
CA GLY A 158 31.52 -7.55 -41.89
C GLY A 158 30.09 -7.57 -41.32
N VAL A 159 29.27 -8.50 -41.79
CA VAL A 159 27.90 -8.72 -41.24
C VAL A 159 27.97 -9.25 -39.82
N ILE A 160 28.90 -10.18 -39.53
CA ILE A 160 29.11 -10.69 -38.17
C ILE A 160 29.55 -9.55 -37.24
N ALA A 161 30.47 -8.68 -37.68
CA ALA A 161 30.93 -7.53 -36.90
C ALA A 161 29.82 -6.50 -36.60
N MET A 162 28.94 -6.21 -37.57
CA MET A 162 27.77 -5.36 -37.33
C MET A 162 26.78 -6.02 -36.35
N LEU A 163 26.53 -7.32 -36.49
CA LEU A 163 25.61 -8.03 -35.60
C LEU A 163 26.13 -8.06 -34.16
N THR A 164 27.42 -8.31 -33.93
CA THR A 164 28.00 -8.19 -32.59
C THR A 164 27.85 -6.78 -32.05
N GLN A 165 28.11 -5.75 -32.85
CA GLN A 165 27.98 -4.36 -32.41
C GLN A 165 26.52 -3.96 -32.07
N ILE A 166 25.54 -4.46 -32.83
CA ILE A 166 24.11 -4.26 -32.56
C ILE A 166 23.69 -4.99 -31.27
N VAL A 167 24.10 -6.25 -31.10
CA VAL A 167 23.81 -7.04 -29.90
C VAL A 167 24.43 -6.38 -28.66
N GLU A 168 25.66 -5.89 -28.78
CA GLU A 168 26.38 -5.24 -27.69
C GLU A 168 25.77 -3.87 -27.34
N SER A 169 25.33 -3.11 -28.34
CA SER A 169 24.57 -1.87 -28.13
C SER A 169 23.24 -2.13 -27.42
N LYS A 170 22.53 -3.20 -27.81
CA LYS A 170 21.27 -3.61 -27.18
C LYS A 170 21.46 -4.10 -25.74
N ARG A 171 22.59 -4.77 -25.46
CA ARG A 171 22.97 -5.19 -24.11
C ARG A 171 23.23 -3.99 -23.20
N ARG A 172 23.96 -2.97 -23.68
CA ARG A 172 24.20 -1.73 -22.93
C ARG A 172 22.91 -0.94 -22.66
N ALA A 173 21.97 -0.93 -23.60
CA ALA A 173 20.66 -0.30 -23.40
C ALA A 173 19.84 -1.02 -22.31
N ALA A 174 19.82 -2.36 -22.32
CA ALA A 174 19.11 -3.15 -21.32
C ALA A 174 19.73 -3.00 -19.90
N ASP A 175 21.05 -2.94 -19.81
CA ASP A 175 21.74 -2.70 -18.53
C ASP A 175 21.51 -1.29 -18.00
N GLY A 176 21.41 -0.28 -18.88
CA GLY A 176 21.03 1.08 -18.53
C GLY A 176 19.64 1.15 -17.89
N GLU A 177 18.65 0.48 -18.48
CA GLU A 177 17.28 0.44 -17.95
C GLU A 177 17.21 -0.26 -16.57
N ARG A 178 18.01 -1.31 -16.37
CA ARG A 178 18.11 -2.00 -15.07
C ARG A 178 18.75 -1.13 -13.99
N ARG A 179 19.79 -0.35 -14.33
CA ARG A 179 20.43 0.60 -13.41
C ARG A 179 19.49 1.74 -13.04
N GLU A 180 18.75 2.28 -14.01
CA GLU A 180 17.76 3.33 -13.80
C GLU A 180 16.61 2.88 -12.87
N ARG A 181 16.12 1.64 -13.04
CA ARG A 181 15.13 1.06 -12.11
C ARG A 181 15.66 0.91 -10.68
N LYS A 182 16.94 0.53 -10.52
CA LYS A 182 17.57 0.46 -9.20
C LYS A 182 17.71 1.85 -8.58
N ARG A 183 18.11 2.85 -9.37
CA ARG A 183 18.24 4.24 -8.92
C ARG A 183 16.90 4.80 -8.42
N ARG A 184 15.80 4.59 -9.15
CA ARG A 184 14.46 5.02 -8.71
C ARG A 184 13.98 4.32 -7.44
N LYS A 185 14.34 3.05 -7.23
CA LYS A 185 14.05 2.35 -5.96
C LYS A 185 14.81 2.97 -4.79
N VAL A 186 16.09 3.28 -4.99
CA VAL A 186 16.92 3.93 -3.95
C VAL A 186 16.41 5.34 -3.64
N GLU A 187 16.07 6.14 -4.65
CA GLU A 187 15.45 7.46 -4.45
C GLU A 187 14.10 7.36 -3.70
N GLY A 188 13.28 6.35 -4.02
CA GLY A 188 12.03 6.09 -3.29
C GLY A 188 12.25 5.73 -1.82
N VAL A 189 13.26 4.92 -1.50
CA VAL A 189 13.62 4.59 -0.11
C VAL A 189 14.14 5.82 0.63
N LEU A 190 14.98 6.65 -0.01
CA LEU A 190 15.49 7.90 0.57
C LEU A 190 14.36 8.88 0.89
N LEU A 191 13.41 9.07 -0.03
CA LEU A 191 12.25 9.93 0.20
C LEU A 191 11.36 9.40 1.33
N SER A 192 11.16 8.08 1.40
CA SER A 192 10.39 7.45 2.48
C SER A 192 11.07 7.65 3.85
N ALA A 193 12.39 7.47 3.94
CA ALA A 193 13.14 7.68 5.18
C ALA A 193 13.11 9.15 5.63
N HIS A 194 13.18 10.09 4.68
CA HIS A 194 13.08 11.52 4.98
C HIS A 194 11.67 11.90 5.49
N GLN A 195 10.63 11.27 4.94
CA GLN A 195 9.27 11.44 5.39
C GLN A 195 9.08 10.89 6.81
N GLU A 196 9.61 9.70 7.10
CA GLU A 196 9.54 9.08 8.43
C GLU A 196 10.26 9.91 9.50
N GLN A 197 11.42 10.50 9.18
CA GLN A 197 12.08 11.45 10.09
C GLN A 197 11.24 12.69 10.36
N ARG A 198 10.59 13.26 9.34
CA ARG A 198 9.71 14.43 9.51
C ARG A 198 8.48 14.09 10.35
N GLU A 199 7.92 12.89 10.19
CA GLU A 199 6.82 12.40 11.02
C GLU A 199 7.28 12.16 12.48
N HIS A 200 8.50 11.68 12.69
CA HIS A 200 9.10 11.56 14.02
C HIS A 200 9.35 12.90 14.71
N GLU A 201 9.79 13.93 13.99
CA GLU A 201 9.95 15.29 14.54
C GLU A 201 8.60 15.89 14.96
N LEU A 202 7.55 15.70 14.14
CA LEU A 202 6.19 16.15 14.45
C LEU A 202 5.57 15.37 15.62
N ALA A 203 5.86 14.08 15.74
CA ALA A 203 5.37 13.24 16.84
C ALA A 203 6.19 13.40 18.14
N GLY A 204 7.46 13.78 18.04
CA GLY A 204 8.40 13.90 19.17
C GLY A 204 8.36 15.24 19.92
N GLY A 205 7.73 16.28 19.35
CA GLY A 205 7.63 17.62 19.98
C GLY A 205 6.69 17.72 21.19
N GLY A 206 6.02 16.63 21.59
CA GLY A 206 4.94 16.66 22.58
C GLY A 206 5.31 16.30 24.03
N ASN A 207 6.55 15.94 24.34
CA ASN A 207 6.85 15.41 25.68
C ASN A 207 8.24 15.80 26.24
N GLY A 208 8.46 17.10 26.43
CA GLY A 208 9.44 17.65 27.38
C GLY A 208 8.69 18.50 28.40
N SER A 209 8.18 17.89 29.47
CA SER A 209 8.83 17.88 30.78
C SER A 209 9.17 19.28 31.29
N ALA A 210 8.19 19.88 31.96
CA ALA A 210 8.39 20.99 32.86
C ALA A 210 9.15 20.50 34.10
N GLU A 211 10.44 20.84 34.21
CA GLU A 211 11.08 21.05 35.51
C GLU A 211 11.99 22.28 35.45
N ALA A 212 11.87 23.07 36.51
CA ALA A 212 12.40 24.40 36.69
C ALA A 212 13.91 24.40 37.01
N SER A 213 14.60 25.46 36.58
CA SER A 213 15.78 26.10 37.24
C SER A 213 16.14 27.33 36.38
N THR A 214 15.72 28.54 36.73
CA THR A 214 16.43 29.54 37.56
C THR A 214 17.79 30.02 36.98
N SER A 215 17.85 31.34 36.81
CA SER A 215 19.00 32.28 36.87
C SER A 215 19.95 32.49 35.69
N GLU A 216 20.09 33.80 35.39
CA GLU A 216 21.31 34.55 35.03
C GLU A 216 21.62 34.82 33.56
N SER A 217 21.06 35.94 33.11
CA SER A 217 21.71 37.07 32.45
C SER A 217 23.23 36.96 32.28
N SER A 218 23.70 37.03 31.03
CA SER A 218 24.91 37.76 30.62
C SER A 218 25.01 37.83 29.10
N SER A 219 25.68 38.88 28.66
CA SER A 219 25.67 39.57 27.38
C SER A 219 26.48 38.92 26.25
N THR A 220 26.42 39.62 25.10
CA THR A 220 27.56 40.01 24.21
C THR A 220 27.63 39.34 22.81
N THR A 221 27.29 40.17 21.81
CA THR A 221 27.97 40.47 20.52
C THR A 221 28.10 39.46 19.37
N ALA A 222 27.56 39.92 18.23
CA ALA A 222 28.24 40.24 16.97
C ALA A 222 28.24 39.26 15.78
N ALA A 223 27.99 39.89 14.62
CA ALA A 223 28.29 39.51 13.24
C ALA A 223 27.51 38.30 12.68
N GLY A 224 26.96 38.30 11.47
CA GLY A 224 27.16 39.09 10.26
C GLY A 224 26.88 38.16 9.05
N HIS A 225 26.58 38.73 7.88
CA HIS A 225 26.23 38.13 6.57
C HIS A 225 24.71 38.00 6.32
N GLN A 226 24.06 38.84 5.51
CA GLN A 226 24.20 39.18 4.07
C GLN A 226 23.90 38.02 3.10
N ASN A 227 22.69 38.02 2.51
CA ASN A 227 22.38 37.98 1.06
C ASN A 227 20.89 37.60 0.90
N GLU A 228 20.01 38.53 0.48
CA GLU A 228 19.77 39.02 -0.89
C GLU A 228 18.90 38.09 -1.74
N THR A 229 17.87 38.72 -2.35
CA THR A 229 17.02 38.29 -3.47
C THR A 229 15.73 37.49 -3.16
N SER A 230 14.63 38.24 -2.98
CA SER A 230 13.29 37.81 -3.38
C SER A 230 12.70 38.89 -4.29
N PRO A 231 12.09 38.53 -5.44
CA PRO A 231 11.58 39.51 -6.38
C PRO A 231 10.19 40.00 -5.96
N ALA A 232 10.01 41.29 -6.23
CA ALA A 232 8.80 42.06 -6.04
C ALA A 232 7.61 41.52 -6.84
N LEU A 233 6.46 41.41 -6.17
CA LEU A 233 5.17 41.70 -6.79
C LEU A 233 4.48 42.76 -5.94
N ALA A 234 4.59 43.99 -6.44
CA ALA A 234 3.89 45.16 -5.96
C ALA A 234 2.41 45.04 -6.33
N ALA A 235 1.57 44.78 -5.32
CA ALA A 235 0.16 45.11 -5.37
C ALA A 235 -0.04 46.36 -4.50
N SER A 236 0.01 47.53 -5.16
CA SER A 236 -0.45 48.79 -4.57
C SER A 236 -1.94 48.69 -4.29
N LEU A 237 -2.31 48.37 -3.05
CA LEU A 237 -3.64 48.67 -2.54
C LEU A 237 -3.61 50.05 -1.89
N GLN A 238 -4.27 50.95 -2.60
CA GLN A 238 -4.56 52.32 -2.27
C GLN A 238 -5.35 52.35 -0.96
N LEU A 239 -4.68 52.71 0.14
CA LEU A 239 -5.23 52.84 1.47
C LEU A 239 -6.10 54.11 1.51
N GLN A 240 -7.41 53.97 1.28
CA GLN A 240 -8.38 55.02 1.55
C GLN A 240 -8.91 54.88 2.99
N ASP A 241 -8.94 56.02 3.67
CA ASP A 241 -9.34 56.23 5.06
C ASP A 241 -10.60 55.44 5.45
N SER A 242 -10.40 54.38 6.23
CA SER A 242 -11.45 53.68 6.93
C SER A 242 -11.12 53.60 8.43
N PRO A 243 -12.16 53.60 9.29
CA PRO A 243 -12.06 53.85 10.72
C PRO A 243 -11.14 52.82 11.37
N SER A 244 -10.38 53.26 12.37
CA SER A 244 -9.41 52.49 13.14
C SER A 244 -9.83 51.04 13.40
N LEU A 245 -9.52 50.14 12.47
CA LEU A 245 -9.57 48.70 12.70
C LEU A 245 -8.59 48.45 13.84
N GLY A 246 -9.11 47.97 14.97
CA GLY A 246 -8.27 47.63 16.11
C GLY A 246 -7.24 46.58 15.70
N VAL A 247 -6.04 46.60 16.30
CA VAL A 247 -4.95 45.63 16.05
C VAL A 247 -5.44 44.16 16.07
N MET A 248 -6.46 43.87 16.88
CA MET A 248 -7.11 42.56 16.96
C MET A 248 -7.79 42.12 15.65
N GLU A 249 -8.40 43.05 14.91
CA GLU A 249 -9.07 42.75 13.64
C GLU A 249 -8.04 42.45 12.54
N LEU A 250 -6.93 43.20 12.51
CA LEU A 250 -5.79 42.91 11.64
C LEU A 250 -5.19 41.53 11.95
N LEU A 251 -5.04 41.17 13.22
CA LEU A 251 -4.56 39.84 13.62
C LEU A 251 -5.52 38.73 13.19
N LEU A 252 -6.83 38.92 13.37
CA LEU A 252 -7.84 37.94 12.94
C LEU A 252 -7.81 37.76 11.42
N GLN A 253 -7.70 38.85 10.66
CA GLN A 253 -7.61 38.81 9.21
C GLN A 253 -6.33 38.12 8.74
N LEU A 254 -5.21 38.34 9.41
CA LEU A 254 -3.96 37.61 9.15
C LEU A 254 -4.11 36.11 9.43
N MET A 255 -4.76 35.74 10.54
CA MET A 255 -4.97 34.34 10.89
C MET A 255 -5.88 33.62 9.87
N ILE A 256 -6.93 34.28 9.40
CA ILE A 256 -7.82 33.76 8.36
C ILE A 256 -7.06 33.61 7.04
N ALA A 257 -6.27 34.61 6.64
CA ALA A 257 -5.45 34.53 5.43
C ALA A 257 -4.46 33.36 5.49
N GLN A 258 -3.81 33.16 6.64
CA GLN A 258 -2.88 32.05 6.85
C GLN A 258 -3.58 30.67 6.78
N GLN A 259 -4.79 30.56 7.33
CA GLN A 259 -5.59 29.33 7.24
C GLN A 259 -6.00 29.03 5.80
N LEU A 260 -6.42 30.04 5.04
CA LEU A 260 -6.76 29.89 3.63
C LEU A 260 -5.56 29.48 2.78
N GLU A 261 -4.39 30.09 3.01
CA GLU A 261 -3.16 29.71 2.31
C GLU A 261 -2.78 28.24 2.60
N ASN A 262 -2.88 27.81 3.86
CA ASN A 262 -2.62 26.43 4.24
C ASN A 262 -3.61 25.45 3.59
N ALA A 263 -4.90 25.82 3.53
CA ALA A 263 -5.92 25.02 2.84
C ALA A 263 -5.60 24.88 1.34
N GLN A 264 -5.23 25.99 0.67
CA GLN A 264 -4.84 25.98 -0.74
C GLN A 264 -3.60 25.12 -1.01
N ARG A 265 -2.60 25.14 -0.12
CA ARG A 265 -1.41 24.28 -0.25
C ARG A 265 -1.77 22.80 -0.15
N LEU A 266 -2.68 22.46 0.77
CA LEU A 266 -3.16 21.09 0.93
C LEU A 266 -3.93 20.61 -0.32
N GLU A 267 -4.79 21.45 -0.88
CA GLU A 267 -5.53 21.15 -2.12
C GLU A 267 -4.59 20.98 -3.31
N ALA A 268 -3.60 21.86 -3.46
CA ALA A 268 -2.60 21.76 -4.53
C ALA A 268 -1.76 20.48 -4.41
N GLU A 269 -1.40 20.08 -3.18
CA GLU A 269 -0.69 18.83 -2.94
C GLU A 269 -1.56 17.61 -3.25
N GLN A 270 -2.84 17.61 -2.87
CA GLN A 270 -3.78 16.55 -3.22
C GLN A 270 -3.96 16.43 -4.74
N ALA A 271 -4.15 17.55 -5.44
CA ALA A 271 -4.26 17.57 -6.90
C ALA A 271 -2.98 17.02 -7.59
N SER A 272 -1.81 17.31 -7.05
CA SER A 272 -0.54 16.76 -7.55
C SER A 272 -0.47 15.23 -7.37
N ARG A 273 -0.87 14.72 -6.20
CA ARG A 273 -0.91 13.27 -5.92
C ARG A 273 -1.90 12.54 -6.80
N GLU A 274 -3.05 13.14 -7.11
CA GLU A 274 -4.04 12.56 -8.03
C GLU A 274 -3.54 12.49 -9.46
N ARG A 275 -2.91 13.57 -9.97
CA ARG A 275 -2.25 13.56 -11.28
C ARG A 275 -1.18 12.48 -11.38
N GLU A 276 -0.37 12.33 -10.34
CA GLU A 276 0.66 11.28 -10.31
C GLU A 276 0.05 9.88 -10.31
N ARG A 277 -1.07 9.65 -9.62
CA ARG A 277 -1.79 8.37 -9.66
C ARG A 277 -2.31 8.08 -11.06
N PHE A 278 -2.95 9.05 -11.70
CA PHE A 278 -3.47 8.91 -13.06
C PHE A 278 -2.35 8.59 -14.06
N GLU A 279 -1.23 9.31 -14.00
CA GLU A 279 -0.08 9.05 -14.87
C GLU A 279 0.53 7.65 -14.63
N ARG A 280 0.59 7.20 -13.37
CA ARG A 280 1.06 5.83 -13.05
C ARG A 280 0.12 4.76 -13.60
N GLU A 281 -1.19 4.98 -13.54
CA GLU A 281 -2.19 4.08 -14.10
C GLU A 281 -2.13 4.04 -15.63
N GLU A 282 -1.99 5.19 -16.28
CA GLU A 282 -1.81 5.28 -17.72
C GLU A 282 -0.55 4.52 -18.18
N ARG A 283 0.57 4.67 -17.47
CA ARG A 283 1.79 3.89 -17.75
C ARG A 283 1.60 2.39 -17.56
N ARG A 284 0.77 1.94 -16.61
CA ARG A 284 0.44 0.51 -16.43
C ARG A 284 -0.41 0.03 -17.59
N HIS A 285 -1.43 0.80 -17.98
CA HIS A 285 -2.30 0.52 -19.10
C HIS A 285 -1.53 0.42 -20.42
N GLN A 286 -0.62 1.35 -20.70
CA GLN A 286 0.24 1.30 -21.89
C GLN A 286 1.14 0.06 -21.91
N LYS A 287 1.73 -0.33 -20.77
CA LYS A 287 2.52 -1.56 -20.68
C LYS A 287 1.70 -2.82 -20.89
N GLU A 288 0.46 -2.84 -20.40
CA GLU A 288 -0.45 -3.95 -20.64
C GLU A 288 -0.82 -4.07 -22.12
N LEU A 289 -1.16 -2.95 -22.77
CA LEU A 289 -1.39 -2.91 -24.22
C LEU A 289 -0.15 -3.38 -24.99
N GLN A 290 1.05 -2.96 -24.59
CA GLN A 290 2.29 -3.43 -25.21
C GLN A 290 2.46 -4.93 -25.04
N ARG A 291 2.25 -5.49 -23.85
CA ARG A 291 2.31 -6.94 -23.62
C ARG A 291 1.30 -7.69 -24.47
N LYS A 292 0.08 -7.17 -24.62
CA LYS A 292 -0.94 -7.76 -25.51
C LYS A 292 -0.49 -7.77 -26.96
N ARG A 293 0.10 -6.66 -27.45
CA ARG A 293 0.67 -6.59 -28.80
C ARG A 293 1.82 -7.57 -29.00
N GLU A 294 2.79 -7.59 -28.09
CA GLU A 294 3.93 -8.52 -28.14
C GLU A 294 3.49 -9.98 -28.06
N HIS A 295 2.50 -10.28 -27.21
CA HIS A 295 1.90 -11.61 -27.13
C HIS A 295 1.23 -11.99 -28.46
N ARG A 296 0.46 -11.08 -29.06
CA ARG A 296 -0.17 -11.31 -30.37
C ARG A 296 0.86 -11.54 -31.47
N GLU A 297 1.91 -10.73 -31.54
CA GLU A 297 3.01 -10.91 -32.49
C GLU A 297 3.70 -12.26 -32.30
N LEU A 298 3.88 -12.70 -31.06
CA LEU A 298 4.39 -14.03 -30.74
C LEU A 298 3.46 -15.14 -31.25
N MET A 299 2.15 -15.01 -31.04
CA MET A 299 1.17 -16.00 -31.51
C MET A 299 1.14 -16.08 -33.04
N LEU A 300 1.21 -14.95 -33.73
CA LEU A 300 1.28 -14.89 -35.20
C LEU A 300 2.57 -15.51 -35.74
N THR A 301 3.72 -15.24 -35.11
CA THR A 301 5.00 -15.84 -35.51
C THR A 301 5.03 -17.35 -35.27
N MET A 302 4.50 -17.84 -34.14
CA MET A 302 4.37 -19.27 -33.89
C MET A 302 3.44 -19.96 -34.90
N ARG A 303 2.31 -19.33 -35.25
CA ARG A 303 1.40 -19.82 -36.29
C ARG A 303 2.09 -19.90 -37.65
N ALA A 304 2.87 -18.89 -38.03
CA ALA A 304 3.63 -18.89 -39.27
C ALA A 304 4.70 -20.00 -39.32
N LEU A 305 5.36 -20.29 -38.20
CA LEU A 305 6.39 -21.34 -38.09
C LEU A 305 5.80 -22.76 -38.09
N LEU A 306 4.66 -22.98 -37.44
CA LEU A 306 4.06 -24.31 -37.28
C LEU A 306 3.06 -24.66 -38.39
N GLY A 307 2.59 -23.68 -39.16
CA GLY A 307 1.59 -23.88 -40.23
C GLY A 307 0.34 -24.58 -39.70
N ASP A 308 -0.06 -25.67 -40.34
CA ASP A 308 -1.27 -26.45 -40.00
C ASP A 308 -1.18 -27.19 -38.65
N ARG A 309 0.02 -27.30 -38.07
CA ARG A 309 0.20 -27.93 -36.75
C ARG A 309 -0.03 -26.97 -35.59
N PHE A 310 -0.42 -25.71 -35.85
CA PHE A 310 -0.70 -24.76 -34.79
C PHE A 310 -1.95 -25.17 -34.00
N PRO A 311 -1.88 -25.27 -32.66
CA PRO A 311 -2.98 -25.79 -31.85
C PRO A 311 -4.26 -24.96 -32.02
N ASP A 312 -5.40 -25.62 -32.24
CA ASP A 312 -6.71 -24.96 -32.36
C ASP A 312 -7.07 -24.16 -31.11
N SER A 313 -6.71 -24.67 -29.92
CA SER A 313 -6.92 -24.00 -28.64
C SER A 313 -6.25 -22.62 -28.53
N LEU A 314 -5.23 -22.36 -29.34
CA LEU A 314 -4.48 -21.10 -29.35
C LEU A 314 -4.90 -20.14 -30.47
N LYS A 315 -5.80 -20.56 -31.37
CA LYS A 315 -6.27 -19.74 -32.49
C LYS A 315 -7.14 -18.57 -32.04
N HIS A 316 -7.84 -18.69 -30.90
CA HIS A 316 -8.69 -17.62 -30.36
C HIS A 316 -7.91 -16.33 -30.10
N TYR A 317 -6.69 -16.41 -29.56
CA TYR A 317 -5.81 -15.25 -29.32
C TYR A 317 -5.32 -14.53 -30.58
N SER A 318 -5.47 -15.15 -31.76
CA SER A 318 -5.10 -14.53 -33.04
C SER A 318 -6.24 -13.73 -33.67
N ASN A 319 -7.49 -13.95 -33.23
CA ASN A 319 -8.70 -13.44 -33.88
C ASN A 319 -9.49 -12.42 -33.03
N GLU A 320 -9.05 -12.08 -31.81
CA GLU A 320 -9.78 -11.15 -30.92
C GLU A 320 -9.86 -9.69 -31.44
N ASP A 321 -9.27 -9.38 -32.59
CA ASP A 321 -9.34 -8.03 -33.16
C ASP A 321 -10.72 -7.65 -33.73
N ASP A 322 -11.62 -8.61 -33.97
CA ASP A 322 -12.93 -8.31 -34.55
C ASP A 322 -14.03 -8.08 -33.49
N GLU A 323 -13.85 -8.50 -32.24
CA GLU A 323 -14.90 -8.39 -31.20
C GLU A 323 -14.62 -7.34 -30.10
N GLN A 324 -13.46 -6.69 -30.11
CA GLN A 324 -13.14 -5.59 -29.17
C GLN A 324 -13.17 -4.20 -29.84
N GLN A 325 -13.91 -4.06 -30.95
CA GLN A 325 -14.32 -2.73 -31.40
C GLN A 325 -15.25 -2.15 -30.33
N GLU A 326 -14.69 -1.25 -29.53
CA GLU A 326 -15.36 -0.41 -28.53
C GLU A 326 -16.83 -0.14 -28.90
N PRO A 327 -17.80 -0.36 -27.99
CA PRO A 327 -19.13 0.17 -28.18
C PRO A 327 -19.01 1.70 -28.20
N ALA A 328 -18.95 2.27 -29.41
CA ALA A 328 -18.95 3.69 -29.64
C ALA A 328 -20.07 4.31 -28.80
N ALA A 329 -19.68 5.26 -27.95
CA ALA A 329 -20.52 5.99 -27.04
C ALA A 329 -21.90 6.32 -27.65
N HIS A 330 -22.93 5.57 -27.23
CA HIS A 330 -24.29 6.07 -27.30
C HIS A 330 -24.41 7.18 -26.26
N SER A 331 -24.25 8.40 -26.77
CA SER A 331 -24.68 9.68 -26.23
C SER A 331 -26.00 9.55 -25.47
N VAL A 332 -25.93 9.59 -24.14
CA VAL A 332 -27.10 9.79 -23.26
C VAL A 332 -27.21 11.28 -22.98
N HIS A 333 -27.84 11.99 -23.91
CA HIS A 333 -28.52 13.25 -23.64
C HIS A 333 -30.01 13.03 -23.95
N HIS A 334 -30.83 12.82 -22.93
CA HIS A 334 -32.13 13.50 -22.84
C HIS A 334 -32.71 13.43 -21.43
N VAL A 335 -32.74 14.62 -20.82
CA VAL A 335 -33.67 15.00 -19.75
C VAL A 335 -35.08 15.04 -20.35
N ALA A 336 -36.04 14.35 -19.72
CA ALA A 336 -37.44 14.76 -19.56
C ALA A 336 -38.27 13.68 -18.81
N THR A 337 -38.66 14.00 -17.58
CA THR A 337 -39.96 13.60 -17.00
C THR A 337 -40.99 14.71 -17.29
N PRO A 338 -42.32 14.55 -17.07
CA PRO A 338 -43.14 13.36 -16.82
C PRO A 338 -44.39 13.30 -17.75
N SER A 339 -45.06 12.14 -17.87
CA SER A 339 -46.52 12.13 -18.13
C SER A 339 -47.18 10.80 -17.77
N GLN A 340 -48.47 10.92 -17.52
CA GLN A 340 -49.40 10.06 -16.83
C GLN A 340 -49.85 8.82 -17.63
N GLY A 341 -50.21 7.77 -16.88
CA GLY A 341 -51.42 6.96 -17.05
C GLY A 341 -51.64 6.17 -18.35
N THR A 342 -51.76 4.85 -18.24
CA THR A 342 -53.04 4.14 -18.45
C THR A 342 -52.87 2.62 -18.29
N SER A 343 -53.87 2.04 -17.64
CA SER A 343 -54.12 0.62 -17.40
C SER A 343 -54.40 -0.15 -18.70
N THR A 344 -54.08 -1.45 -18.73
CA THR A 344 -54.90 -2.62 -19.18
C THR A 344 -53.95 -3.84 -19.32
N GLU A 345 -54.05 -4.85 -18.47
CA GLU A 345 -54.96 -6.00 -18.51
C GLU A 345 -54.55 -7.14 -19.48
N ASN A 346 -54.47 -8.33 -18.89
CA ASN A 346 -54.77 -9.66 -19.45
C ASN A 346 -53.75 -10.39 -20.32
N GLY A 347 -53.49 -11.65 -19.92
CA GLY A 347 -52.83 -12.66 -20.74
C GLY A 347 -52.36 -13.89 -19.98
N ALA A 348 -53.26 -14.56 -19.25
CA ALA A 348 -53.02 -15.88 -18.66
C ALA A 348 -52.96 -16.97 -19.74
N SER A 349 -52.05 -17.95 -19.59
CA SER A 349 -52.17 -19.38 -19.97
C SER A 349 -50.79 -20.03 -19.83
N SER A 350 -50.58 -21.31 -19.51
CA SER A 350 -51.29 -22.37 -18.77
C SER A 350 -50.36 -23.60 -18.90
N THR A 351 -50.16 -24.33 -17.79
CA THR A 351 -49.99 -25.80 -17.69
C THR A 351 -48.90 -26.54 -18.50
N HIS A 352 -47.93 -27.17 -17.82
CA HIS A 352 -47.93 -28.61 -17.48
C HIS A 352 -46.57 -29.09 -16.88
N SER A 353 -46.63 -29.64 -15.66
CA SER A 353 -45.68 -30.64 -15.07
C SER A 353 -46.09 -32.07 -15.56
N PRO A 354 -45.56 -33.24 -15.07
CA PRO A 354 -44.58 -33.53 -14.00
C PRO A 354 -43.64 -34.77 -14.22
N ALA A 355 -42.78 -35.08 -13.23
CA ALA A 355 -42.45 -36.42 -12.66
C ALA A 355 -41.09 -36.36 -11.92
N GLN A 356 -41.00 -36.37 -10.58
CA GLN A 356 -41.23 -37.42 -9.56
C GLN A 356 -40.21 -38.56 -9.49
N ALA A 357 -39.42 -38.59 -8.39
CA ALA A 357 -39.12 -39.73 -7.49
C ALA A 357 -38.20 -39.18 -6.36
N SER A 358 -38.66 -38.79 -5.17
CA SER A 358 -39.16 -39.60 -4.03
C SER A 358 -38.26 -40.78 -3.64
N VAL A 359 -37.45 -40.62 -2.58
CA VAL A 359 -37.39 -41.50 -1.39
C VAL A 359 -36.92 -40.68 -0.18
N GLU A 360 -37.88 -40.35 0.70
CA GLU A 360 -37.74 -40.10 2.15
C GLU A 360 -37.97 -41.46 2.88
N PRO A 361 -38.08 -41.62 4.23
CA PRO A 361 -37.98 -40.67 5.35
C PRO A 361 -37.25 -41.19 6.63
N ALA A 362 -37.10 -40.31 7.62
CA ALA A 362 -37.48 -40.49 9.05
C ALA A 362 -36.67 -39.51 9.94
N ALA A 363 -37.28 -38.41 10.41
CA ALA A 363 -37.99 -38.25 11.70
C ALA A 363 -37.01 -38.05 12.88
N VAL A 364 -37.15 -37.15 13.85
CA VAL A 364 -38.13 -36.17 14.41
C VAL A 364 -37.26 -35.33 15.39
N ASP A 365 -37.50 -34.07 15.76
CA ASP A 365 -38.67 -33.55 16.47
C ASP A 365 -38.61 -32.02 16.57
N ALA A 366 -39.79 -31.42 16.65
CA ALA A 366 -40.09 -30.00 16.69
C ALA A 366 -40.22 -29.46 18.12
N VAL A 367 -39.95 -28.16 18.34
CA VAL A 367 -40.72 -27.33 19.29
C VAL A 367 -40.82 -25.91 18.74
N ASP A 368 -42.06 -25.52 18.41
CA ASP A 368 -42.53 -24.17 18.07
C ASP A 368 -42.74 -23.31 19.32
N GLY A 369 -42.71 -21.99 19.15
CA GLY A 369 -43.05 -21.04 20.22
C GLY A 369 -43.08 -19.58 19.77
N ALA A 370 -44.17 -19.22 19.10
CA ALA A 370 -44.52 -17.89 18.60
C ALA A 370 -44.61 -16.79 19.68
N THR A 371 -44.34 -15.54 19.27
CA THR A 371 -45.25 -14.39 19.44
C THR A 371 -44.74 -13.18 18.64
N SER A 372 -45.45 -12.87 17.56
CA SER A 372 -45.35 -11.65 16.75
C SER A 372 -46.73 -11.02 16.71
N ALA A 373 -46.92 -9.89 17.39
CA ALA A 373 -47.99 -8.90 17.16
C ALA A 373 -47.88 -7.75 18.18
N MET A 374 -48.28 -6.55 17.74
CA MET A 374 -48.32 -5.26 18.47
C MET A 374 -46.96 -4.55 18.55
N LEU A 375 -46.77 -3.30 18.13
CA LEU A 375 -47.70 -2.18 18.05
C LEU A 375 -47.03 -1.08 17.17
N GLN A 376 -47.62 -0.79 16.01
CA GLN A 376 -47.45 0.52 15.34
C GLN A 376 -48.40 1.50 16.03
N HIS A 377 -47.88 2.54 16.69
CA HIS A 377 -48.61 3.81 16.86
C HIS A 377 -47.69 4.91 17.40
N ALA A 378 -47.95 6.14 16.92
CA ALA A 378 -47.50 7.44 17.42
C ALA A 378 -46.19 8.03 16.85
N ILE A 379 -46.30 8.63 15.65
CA ILE A 379 -45.68 9.92 15.34
C ILE A 379 -46.84 10.91 15.21
N GLU A 380 -47.08 11.72 16.24
CA GLU A 380 -47.73 13.03 16.15
C GLU A 380 -47.62 13.75 17.51
N LYS A 381 -47.15 15.01 17.45
CA LYS A 381 -47.07 16.05 18.51
C LYS A 381 -45.90 15.98 19.50
N GLU A 382 -44.84 16.72 19.20
CA GLU A 382 -44.57 18.05 19.81
C GLU A 382 -43.65 18.89 18.91
#